data_AF-A0A072NEL7-F1
#
_entry.id   AF-A0A072NEL7-F1
#
_cell.length_a   1.000
_cell.length_b   1.000
_cell.length_c   1.000
_cell.angle_alpha   90.00
_cell.angle_beta   90.00
_cell.angle_gamma   90.00
#
_symmetry.space_group_name_H-M   'P 1'
#
loop_
_entity.id
_entity.type
_entity.pdbx_description
1 polymer ?
#
loop_
_entity_poly.entity_id
_entity_poly.type
_entity_poly.pdbx_seq_one_letter_code
_entity_poly.pdbx_strand_id
1 'polypeptide(L)'
;KRITAIIVSTIIWFFLILIYDLLVMSAANLFEGTSMAMFLLISILFNPTDSVRTLAIVNLGGETIFGPSLVELTRMITNVSSEILLTGGIFAWIIIPLLLTVFFFKRSVLK
;
A
#
# COMPACT_ATOMS: atom_id res chain seq x y z
N LYS A 1 28.69 3.88 -3.19
CA LYS A 1 27.45 4.07 -2.38
C LYS A 1 26.18 4.23 -3.23
N ARG A 2 26.20 4.90 -4.39
CA ARG A 2 25.01 5.04 -5.27
C ARG A 2 24.45 3.70 -5.80
N ILE A 3 25.33 2.83 -6.29
CA ILE A 3 24.93 1.50 -6.81
C ILE A 3 24.26 0.65 -5.72
N THR A 4 24.80 0.67 -4.50
CA THR A 4 24.19 0.00 -3.34
C THR A 4 22.78 0.50 -3.05
N ALA A 5 22.56 1.82 -3.11
CA ALA A 5 21.23 2.40 -2.91
C ALA A 5 20.24 1.93 -3.99
N ILE A 6 20.67 1.88 -5.25
CA ILE A 6 19.84 1.38 -6.37
C ILE A 6 19.49 -0.10 -6.15
N ILE A 7 20.46 -0.94 -5.80
CA ILE A 7 20.22 -2.36 -5.54
C ILE A 7 19.23 -2.55 -4.39
N VAL A 8 19.46 -1.84 -3.27
CA VAL A 8 18.57 -1.92 -2.10
C VAL A 8 17.17 -1.43 -2.44
N SER A 9 17.01 -0.32 -3.17
CA SER A 9 15.69 0.16 -3.58
C SER A 9 14.97 -0.84 -4.48
N THR A 10 15.68 -1.49 -5.41
CA THR A 10 15.10 -2.51 -6.29
C THR A 10 14.65 -3.74 -5.50
N ILE A 11 15.42 -4.18 -4.51
CA ILE A 11 15.05 -5.31 -3.64
C ILE A 11 13.81 -4.97 -2.82
N ILE A 12 13.75 -3.78 -2.21
CA ILE A 12 12.58 -3.33 -1.44
C ILE A 12 11.34 -3.27 -2.33
N TRP A 13 11.46 -2.72 -3.53
CA TRP A 13 10.38 -2.65 -4.50
C TRP A 13 9.87 -4.04 -4.91
N PHE A 14 10.78 -4.95 -5.23
CA PHE A 14 10.44 -6.33 -5.58
C PHE A 14 9.75 -7.07 -4.43
N PHE A 15 10.25 -6.88 -3.20
CA PHE A 15 9.63 -7.44 -2.01
C PHE A 15 8.19 -6.95 -1.83
N LEU A 16 7.96 -5.64 -1.96
CA LEU A 16 6.63 -5.04 -1.83
C LEU A 16 5.65 -5.52 -2.91
N ILE A 17 6.11 -5.77 -4.13
CA ILE A 17 5.20 -6.18 -5.21
C ILE A 17 4.86 -7.66 -5.18
N LEU A 18 5.79 -8.52 -4.77
CA LEU A 18 5.59 -9.97 -4.87
C LEU A 18 5.43 -10.62 -3.51
N ILE A 19 6.42 -10.46 -2.64
CA ILE A 19 6.47 -11.20 -1.38
C ILE A 19 5.41 -10.69 -0.42
N TYR A 20 5.26 -9.37 -0.32
CA TYR A 20 4.25 -8.76 0.53
C TYR A 20 2.84 -9.20 0.16
N ASP A 21 2.47 -9.14 -1.13
CA ASP A 21 1.15 -9.53 -1.61
C ASP A 21 0.84 -11.01 -1.29
N LEU A 22 1.82 -11.91 -1.46
CA LEU A 22 1.67 -13.32 -1.09
C LEU A 22 1.46 -13.53 0.42
N LEU A 23 2.20 -12.77 1.26
CA LEU A 23 2.05 -12.83 2.71
C LEU A 23 0.67 -12.32 3.14
N VAL A 24 0.20 -11.22 2.54
CA VAL A 24 -1.13 -10.64 2.82
C VAL A 24 -2.22 -11.61 2.41
N MET A 25 -2.16 -12.19 1.21
CA MET A 25 -3.14 -13.20 0.78
C MET A 25 -3.15 -14.41 1.70
N SER A 26 -1.98 -14.90 2.10
CA SER A 26 -1.87 -16.03 3.04
C SER A 26 -2.51 -15.69 4.38
N ALA A 27 -2.18 -14.53 4.95
CA ALA A 27 -2.74 -14.06 6.22
C ALA A 27 -4.23 -13.72 6.15
N ALA A 28 -4.72 -13.24 5.01
CA ALA A 28 -6.13 -12.91 4.82
C ALA A 28 -7.05 -14.14 4.98
N ASN A 29 -6.57 -15.34 4.67
CA ASN A 29 -7.31 -16.59 4.89
C ASN A 29 -7.55 -16.92 6.37
N LEU A 30 -6.90 -16.22 7.31
CA LEU A 30 -7.12 -16.38 8.75
C LEU A 30 -8.32 -15.57 9.24
N PHE A 31 -8.90 -14.72 8.39
CA PHE A 31 -10.01 -13.83 8.72
C PHE A 31 -11.21 -14.12 7.82
N GLU A 32 -12.40 -13.79 8.30
CA GLU A 32 -13.64 -13.94 7.54
C GLU A 32 -14.46 -12.64 7.57
N GLY A 33 -15.26 -12.42 6.52
CA GLY A 33 -16.21 -11.31 6.42
C GLY A 33 -15.55 -9.92 6.55
N THR A 34 -16.12 -9.07 7.41
CA THR A 34 -15.69 -7.68 7.59
C THR A 34 -14.28 -7.56 8.18
N SER A 35 -13.85 -8.50 9.02
CA SER A 35 -12.50 -8.51 9.58
C SER A 35 -11.43 -8.75 8.51
N MET A 36 -11.73 -9.61 7.53
CA MET A 36 -10.88 -9.82 6.36
C MET A 36 -10.78 -8.53 5.53
N ALA A 37 -11.89 -7.85 5.27
CA ALA A 37 -11.90 -6.61 4.51
C ALA A 37 -11.12 -5.48 5.21
N MET A 38 -11.24 -5.34 6.54
CA MET A 38 -10.42 -4.41 7.32
C MET A 38 -8.93 -4.76 7.27
N PHE A 39 -8.59 -6.03 7.43
CA PHE A 39 -7.20 -6.49 7.34
C PHE A 39 -6.59 -6.14 5.98
N LEU A 40 -7.30 -6.45 4.89
CA LEU A 40 -6.88 -6.12 3.53
C LEU A 40 -6.74 -4.61 3.33
N LEU A 41 -7.69 -3.81 3.79
CA LEU A 41 -7.61 -2.34 3.68
C LEU A 41 -6.36 -1.79 4.38
N ILE A 42 -6.06 -2.28 5.58
CA ILE A 42 -4.86 -1.88 6.32
C ILE A 42 -3.60 -2.33 5.57
N SER A 43 -3.56 -3.57 5.08
CA SER A 43 -2.43 -4.10 4.29
C SER A 43 -2.18 -3.30 3.01
N ILE A 44 -3.23 -2.92 2.29
CA ILE A 44 -3.14 -2.09 1.08
C ILE A 44 -2.44 -0.75 1.41
N LEU A 45 -2.74 -0.14 2.56
CA LEU A 45 -2.14 1.14 2.98
C LEU A 45 -0.62 1.04 3.23
N PHE A 46 -0.13 -0.13 3.63
CA PHE A 46 1.29 -0.39 3.82
C PHE A 46 2.04 -0.68 2.51
N ASN A 47 1.34 -0.88 1.39
CA ASN A 47 1.94 -1.07 0.07
C ASN A 47 1.49 0.04 -0.90
N PRO A 48 2.34 1.05 -1.18
CA PRO A 48 1.93 2.17 -2.04
C PRO A 48 1.55 1.71 -3.45
N THR A 49 2.17 0.65 -3.96
CA THR A 49 1.85 0.09 -5.28
C THR A 49 0.45 -0.51 -5.28
N ASP A 50 0.11 -1.24 -4.23
CA ASP A 50 -1.20 -1.88 -4.11
C ASP A 50 -2.31 -0.87 -3.83
N SER A 51 -2.03 0.18 -3.05
CA SER A 51 -2.93 1.32 -2.85
C SER A 51 -3.33 1.98 -4.17
N VAL A 52 -2.35 2.28 -5.03
CA VAL A 52 -2.62 2.88 -6.35
C VAL A 52 -3.38 1.91 -7.25
N ARG A 53 -2.96 0.64 -7.30
CA ARG A 53 -3.61 -0.40 -8.11
C ARG A 53 -5.07 -0.60 -7.69
N THR A 54 -5.32 -0.71 -6.39
CA THR A 54 -6.66 -0.95 -5.87
C THR A 54 -7.57 0.24 -6.15
N LEU A 55 -7.11 1.48 -5.92
CA LEU A 55 -7.89 2.67 -6.27
C LEU A 55 -8.19 2.73 -7.77
N ALA A 56 -7.22 2.41 -8.62
CA ALA A 56 -7.44 2.38 -10.07
C ALA A 56 -8.49 1.35 -10.46
N ILE A 57 -8.43 0.13 -9.91
CA ILE A 57 -9.39 -0.94 -10.21
C ILE A 57 -10.79 -0.58 -9.71
N VAL A 58 -10.93 -0.02 -8.51
CA VAL A 58 -12.23 0.41 -7.98
C VAL A 58 -12.86 1.45 -8.89
N ASN A 59 -12.09 2.45 -9.34
CA ASN A 59 -12.55 3.47 -10.27
C ASN A 59 -12.92 2.92 -11.66
N LEU A 60 -12.37 1.78 -12.07
CA LEU A 60 -12.65 1.14 -13.36
C LEU A 60 -13.82 0.14 -13.32
N GLY A 61 -14.54 0.03 -12.20
CA GLY A 61 -15.69 -0.88 -12.04
C GLY A 61 -15.41 -2.06 -11.11
N GLY A 62 -14.74 -1.78 -9.97
CA GLY A 62 -14.10 -2.76 -9.08
C GLY A 62 -14.87 -4.04 -8.76
N GLU A 63 -16.18 -3.99 -8.54
CA GLU A 63 -16.99 -5.18 -8.21
C GLU A 63 -16.96 -6.24 -9.32
N THR A 64 -16.89 -5.82 -10.58
CA THR A 64 -16.82 -6.72 -11.74
C THR A 64 -15.43 -7.32 -11.94
N ILE A 65 -14.38 -6.65 -11.44
CA ILE A 65 -12.97 -7.03 -11.64
C ILE A 65 -12.44 -7.86 -10.47
N PHE A 66 -12.79 -7.51 -9.23
CA PHE A 66 -12.31 -8.22 -8.03
C PHE A 66 -13.10 -9.50 -7.72
N GLY A 67 -14.33 -9.63 -8.21
CA GLY A 67 -15.18 -10.80 -7.98
C GLY A 67 -15.87 -10.81 -6.60
N PRO A 68 -16.73 -11.82 -6.34
CA PRO A 68 -17.65 -11.83 -5.20
C PRO A 68 -16.97 -11.90 -3.84
N SER A 69 -15.76 -12.46 -3.75
CA SER A 69 -14.99 -12.60 -2.50
C SER A 69 -14.49 -11.27 -1.93
N LEU A 70 -14.42 -10.22 -2.76
CA LEU A 70 -13.86 -8.91 -2.41
C LEU A 70 -14.91 -7.78 -2.51
N VAL A 71 -16.19 -8.12 -2.59
CA VAL A 71 -17.29 -7.15 -2.62
C VAL A 71 -17.30 -6.28 -1.36
N GLU A 72 -17.10 -6.87 -0.19
CA GLU A 72 -17.05 -6.13 1.08
C GLU A 72 -15.87 -5.15 1.12
N LEU A 73 -14.71 -5.55 0.60
CA LEU A 73 -13.55 -4.65 0.45
C LEU A 73 -13.86 -3.51 -0.52
N THR A 74 -14.46 -3.81 -1.68
CA THR A 74 -14.81 -2.81 -2.69
C THR A 74 -15.79 -1.78 -2.10
N ARG A 75 -16.83 -2.24 -1.40
CA ARG A 75 -17.78 -1.37 -0.68
C ARG A 75 -17.09 -0.52 0.38
N MET A 76 -16.16 -1.09 1.14
CA MET A 76 -15.39 -0.34 2.14
C MET A 76 -14.55 0.75 1.47
N ILE A 77 -13.94 0.49 0.32
CA ILE A 77 -13.09 1.45 -0.40
C ILE A 77 -13.91 2.54 -1.09
N THR A 78 -15.06 2.20 -1.66
CA THR A 78 -15.98 3.18 -2.28
C THR A 78 -16.59 4.13 -1.24
N ASN A 79 -16.51 3.82 0.06
CA ASN A 79 -16.80 4.79 1.09
C ASN A 79 -15.79 5.94 1.04
N VAL A 80 -16.30 7.17 0.94
CA VAL A 80 -15.50 8.40 0.80
C VAL A 80 -14.38 8.50 1.85
N SER A 81 -14.62 8.04 3.07
CA SER A 81 -13.60 8.03 4.12
C SER A 81 -12.39 7.14 3.81
N SER A 82 -12.61 5.96 3.24
CA SER A 82 -11.56 5.01 2.89
C SER A 82 -10.81 5.42 1.62
N GLU A 83 -11.50 6.01 0.65
CA GLU A 83 -10.86 6.55 -0.56
C GLU A 83 -9.91 7.69 -0.21
N ILE A 84 -10.33 8.61 0.67
CA ILE A 84 -9.48 9.68 1.20
C ILE A 84 -8.31 9.09 1.99
N LEU A 85 -8.53 8.04 2.79
CA LEU A 85 -7.48 7.36 3.54
C LEU A 85 -6.41 6.76 2.63
N LEU A 86 -6.80 6.04 1.58
CA LEU A 86 -5.87 5.43 0.62
C LEU A 86 -5.11 6.51 -0.17
N THR A 87 -5.82 7.54 -0.64
CA THR A 87 -5.20 8.67 -1.34
C THR A 87 -4.20 9.40 -0.44
N GLY A 88 -4.58 9.68 0.81
CA GLY A 88 -3.71 10.25 1.83
C GLY A 88 -2.50 9.36 2.15
N GLY A 89 -2.70 8.04 2.19
CA GLY A 89 -1.64 7.05 2.36
C GLY A 89 -0.60 7.10 1.24
N ILE A 90 -1.04 7.25 -0.01
CA ILE A 90 -0.13 7.41 -1.16
C ILE A 90 0.71 8.68 -1.00
N PHE A 91 0.10 9.81 -0.63
CA PHE A 91 0.85 11.04 -0.36
C PHE A 91 1.81 10.88 0.81
N ALA A 92 1.42 10.18 1.87
CA ALA A 92 2.27 9.89 3.01
C ALA A 92 3.52 9.09 2.57
N TRP A 93 3.37 8.10 1.68
CA TRP A 93 4.48 7.33 1.12
C TRP A 93 5.45 8.16 0.26
N ILE A 94 5.03 9.33 -0.24
CA ILE A 94 5.91 10.26 -0.95
C ILE A 94 6.57 11.23 0.03
N ILE A 95 5.76 11.84 0.91
CA ILE A 95 6.20 12.90 1.81
C ILE A 95 7.13 12.36 2.90
N ILE A 96 6.82 11.20 3.50
CA ILE A 96 7.59 10.64 4.62
C ILE A 96 9.04 10.33 4.20
N PRO A 97 9.32 9.58 3.11
CA PRO A 97 10.71 9.32 2.71
C PRO A 97 11.49 10.58 2.35
N LEU A 98 10.84 11.58 1.75
CA LEU A 98 11.46 12.87 1.44
C LEU A 98 11.82 13.64 2.72
N LEU A 99 10.92 13.72 3.69
CA LEU A 99 11.16 14.35 4.98
C LEU A 99 12.27 13.63 5.76
N LEU A 100 12.26 12.29 5.77
CA LEU A 100 13.31 11.49 6.39
C LEU A 100 14.66 11.81 5.75
N THR A 101 14.71 11.89 4.41
CA THR A 101 15.94 12.24 3.69
C THR A 101 16.46 13.61 4.13
N VAL A 102 15.62 14.64 4.14
CA VAL A 102 16.00 15.99 4.60
C VAL A 102 16.50 15.98 6.04
N PHE A 103 15.80 15.27 6.93
CA PHE A 103 16.14 15.19 8.35
C PHE A 103 17.51 14.53 8.59
N PHE A 104 17.77 13.39 7.95
CA PHE A 104 19.04 12.69 8.09
C PHE A 104 20.21 13.43 7.43
N PHE A 105 19.98 14.08 6.28
CA PHE A 105 21.02 14.87 5.61
C PHE A 105 21.40 16.12 6.40
N LYS A 106 20.42 16.83 6.96
CA LYS A 106 20.66 18.00 7.81
C LYS A 106 21.53 17.65 9.03
N ARG A 107 21.34 16.45 9.59
CA ARG A 107 22.14 15.95 10.72
C ARG A 107 23.57 15.56 10.33
N SER A 108 23.83 15.17 9.08
CA SER A 108 25.17 14.81 8.63
C SER A 108 26.04 16.01 8.23
N VAL A 109 25.44 17.16 7.91
CA VAL A 109 26.16 18.40 7.55
C VAL A 109 26.53 19.24 8.79
N LEU A 110 25.82 19.06 9.91
CA LEU A 110 26.08 19.74 11.19
C LEU A 110 27.08 18.99 12.10
N LYS A 111 27.68 17.90 11.62
CA LYS A 111 28.79 17.18 12.26
C LYS A 111 30.04 17.31 11.40
#